data_AF-A0A954MRI4-F1
#
_entry.id   AF-A0A954MRI4-F1
#
_cell.length_a   1.000
_cell.length_b   1.000
_cell.length_c   1.000
_cell.angle_alpha   90.00
_cell.angle_beta   90.00
_cell.angle_gamma   90.00
#
_symmetry.space_group_name_H-M   'P 1'
#
loop_
_entity.id
_entity.type
_entity.pdbx_description
1 polymer ?
#
loop_
_entity_poly.entity_id
_entity_poly.type
_entity_poly.pdbx_seq_one_letter_code
_entity_poly.pdbx_strand_id
1 'polypeptide(L)'
;AVRNNGGGFFNHNLFWEVMAPNAGGAPSGDLAAAIDRDLGGFDKFKEAFSNAAATRFGSGWAWLIVTGEKKLMVTSTPNQDNTLMDIAEVKGTPILGLDVWEHAYYLNYQNRRPDYIGAFWNVINWNKVAANFAAAM
;
A
#
# COMPACT_ATOMS: atom_id res chain seq x y z
N ALA A 1 19.82 -5.04 12.47
CA ALA A 1 19.07 -4.00 13.21
C ALA A 1 18.66 -2.84 12.31
N VAL A 2 19.61 -2.15 11.64
CA VAL A 2 19.34 -0.96 10.81
C VAL A 2 18.25 -1.19 9.75
N ARG A 3 18.34 -2.26 8.95
CA ARG A 3 17.33 -2.60 7.93
C ARG A 3 15.92 -2.74 8.51
N ASN A 4 15.74 -3.63 9.49
CA ASN A 4 14.41 -3.91 10.06
C ASN A 4 13.80 -2.68 10.73
N ASN A 5 14.59 -1.92 11.49
CA ASN A 5 14.09 -0.75 12.21
C ASN A 5 13.87 0.45 11.28
N GLY A 6 14.78 0.69 10.33
CA GLY A 6 14.64 1.75 9.34
C GLY A 6 13.44 1.53 8.42
N GLY A 7 13.26 0.28 7.96
CA GLY A 7 12.07 -0.13 7.24
C GLY A 7 10.80 0.05 8.07
N GLY A 8 10.78 -0.46 9.31
CA GLY A 8 9.62 -0.34 10.19
C GLY A 8 9.21 1.11 10.45
N PHE A 9 10.16 2.00 10.71
CA PHE A 9 9.90 3.43 10.90
C PHE A 9 9.30 4.06 9.64
N PHE A 10 9.93 3.85 8.47
CA PHE A 10 9.43 4.39 7.21
C PHE A 10 8.01 3.89 6.90
N ASN A 11 7.80 2.57 7.00
CA ASN A 11 6.55 1.93 6.61
C ASN A 11 5.37 2.42 7.44
N HIS A 12 5.53 2.52 8.77
CA HIS A 12 4.45 2.96 9.65
C HIS A 12 4.17 4.46 9.52
N ASN A 13 5.18 5.32 9.29
CA ASN A 13 4.92 6.73 9.03
C ASN A 13 4.05 6.92 7.78
N LEU A 14 4.39 6.23 6.68
CA LEU A 14 3.57 6.25 5.47
C LEU A 14 2.16 5.69 5.75
N PHE A 15 2.05 4.57 6.47
CA PHE A 15 0.79 3.91 6.79
C PHE A 15 -0.21 4.84 7.48
N TRP A 16 0.23 5.58 8.50
CA TRP A 16 -0.64 6.51 9.22
C TRP A 16 -1.02 7.71 8.36
N GLU A 17 -0.11 8.22 7.53
CA GLU A 17 -0.38 9.35 6.65
C GLU A 17 -1.45 9.03 5.58
N VAL A 18 -1.43 7.82 5.03
CA VAL A 18 -2.35 7.39 3.97
C VAL A 18 -3.70 6.90 4.49
N MET A 19 -3.98 7.06 5.79
CA MET A 19 -5.29 6.82 6.40
C MET A 19 -5.88 8.09 7.00
N ALA A 20 -7.20 8.17 7.03
CA ALA A 20 -7.92 9.26 7.70
C ALA A 20 -9.32 8.83 8.15
N PRO A 21 -9.89 9.44 9.20
CA PRO A 21 -11.30 9.26 9.52
C PRO A 21 -12.19 9.82 8.41
N ASN A 22 -13.38 9.21 8.21
CA ASN A 22 -14.36 9.63 7.20
C ASN A 22 -13.78 9.70 5.77
N ALA A 23 -12.86 8.79 5.46
CA ALA A 23 -12.18 8.71 4.16
C ALA A 23 -12.69 7.50 3.34
N GLY A 24 -11.84 6.91 2.49
CA GLY A 24 -12.21 5.84 1.59
C GLY A 24 -12.85 6.34 0.29
N GLY A 25 -13.66 5.49 -0.34
CA GLY A 25 -14.18 5.75 -1.69
C GLY A 25 -13.12 5.49 -2.76
N ALA A 26 -13.16 6.26 -3.85
CA ALA A 26 -12.23 6.15 -4.97
C ALA A 26 -11.36 7.44 -5.09
N PRO A 27 -10.12 7.33 -5.59
CA PRO A 27 -9.31 8.49 -5.91
C PRO A 27 -9.91 9.28 -7.08
N SER A 28 -9.43 10.51 -7.27
CA SER A 28 -9.82 11.38 -8.38
C SER A 28 -8.58 12.02 -9.03
N GLY A 29 -8.78 12.77 -10.11
CA GLY A 29 -7.72 13.51 -10.80
C GLY A 29 -6.64 12.61 -11.40
N ASP A 30 -5.41 13.09 -11.41
CA ASP A 30 -4.28 12.43 -12.08
C ASP A 30 -3.99 11.02 -11.53
N LEU A 31 -4.21 10.81 -10.23
CA LEU A 31 -4.05 9.48 -9.63
C LEU A 31 -5.08 8.50 -10.17
N ALA A 32 -6.34 8.91 -10.31
CA ALA A 32 -7.39 8.06 -10.88
C ALA A 32 -7.07 7.72 -12.36
N ALA A 33 -6.66 8.73 -13.14
CA ALA A 33 -6.26 8.51 -14.53
C ALA A 33 -5.06 7.57 -14.66
N ALA A 34 -4.07 7.67 -13.76
CA ALA A 34 -2.93 6.76 -13.73
C ALA A 34 -3.33 5.33 -13.34
N ILE A 35 -4.25 5.17 -12.39
CA ILE A 35 -4.80 3.85 -12.01
C ILE A 35 -5.53 3.22 -13.20
N ASP A 36 -6.35 4.00 -13.92
CA ASP A 36 -7.06 3.51 -15.10
C ASP A 36 -6.07 3.06 -16.20
N ARG A 37 -5.04 3.88 -16.45
CA ARG A 37 -4.02 3.62 -17.47
C ARG A 37 -3.15 2.41 -17.15
N ASP A 38 -2.60 2.34 -15.94
CA ASP A 38 -1.52 1.40 -15.60
C ASP A 38 -2.05 0.10 -14.99
N LEU A 39 -3.19 0.16 -14.28
CA LEU A 39 -3.74 -0.97 -13.52
C LEU A 39 -5.07 -1.46 -14.10
N GLY A 40 -5.59 -0.79 -15.14
CA GLY A 40 -6.78 -1.22 -15.87
C GLY A 40 -8.10 -0.90 -15.16
N GLY A 41 -8.10 0.10 -14.28
CA GLY A 41 -9.27 0.59 -13.58
C GLY A 41 -9.22 0.40 -12.07
N PHE A 42 -9.98 1.22 -11.33
CA PHE A 42 -10.00 1.19 -9.86
C PHE A 42 -10.39 -0.19 -9.30
N ASP A 43 -11.36 -0.89 -9.89
CA ASP A 43 -11.77 -2.23 -9.43
C ASP A 43 -10.66 -3.27 -9.60
N LYS A 44 -9.96 -3.25 -10.75
CA LYS A 44 -8.82 -4.15 -10.99
C LYS A 44 -7.65 -3.85 -10.07
N PHE A 45 -7.38 -2.57 -9.82
CA PHE A 45 -6.40 -2.17 -8.81
C PHE A 45 -6.80 -2.67 -7.41
N LYS A 46 -8.07 -2.50 -7.01
CA LYS A 46 -8.58 -2.96 -5.72
C LYS A 46 -8.41 -4.46 -5.55
N GLU A 47 -8.73 -5.23 -6.59
CA GLU A 47 -8.52 -6.68 -6.64
C GLU A 47 -7.03 -7.03 -6.50
N ALA A 48 -6.16 -6.45 -7.34
CA ALA A 48 -4.72 -6.73 -7.35
C ALA A 48 -4.06 -6.39 -6.01
N PHE A 49 -4.37 -5.22 -5.44
CA PHE A 49 -3.83 -4.78 -4.15
C PHE A 49 -4.33 -5.67 -3.00
N SER A 50 -5.62 -6.00 -2.98
CA SER A 50 -6.18 -6.89 -1.97
C SER A 50 -5.59 -8.30 -2.06
N ASN A 51 -5.34 -8.80 -3.27
CA ASN A 51 -4.70 -10.08 -3.48
C ASN A 51 -3.23 -10.07 -3.01
N ALA A 52 -2.47 -9.01 -3.31
CA ALA A 52 -1.09 -8.86 -2.84
C ALA A 52 -1.01 -8.82 -1.30
N ALA A 53 -1.98 -8.18 -0.65
CA ALA A 53 -2.09 -8.14 0.81
C ALA A 53 -2.48 -9.50 1.41
N ALA A 54 -3.46 -10.19 0.82
CA ALA A 54 -3.95 -11.47 1.32
C ALA A 54 -2.92 -12.60 1.17
N THR A 55 -2.20 -12.62 0.04
CA THR A 55 -1.26 -13.70 -0.32
C THR A 55 0.15 -13.51 0.22
N ARG A 56 0.46 -12.37 0.87
CA ARG A 56 1.72 -12.19 1.60
C ARG A 56 1.81 -13.17 2.76
N PHE A 57 2.52 -14.28 2.55
CA PHE A 57 2.73 -15.27 3.60
C PHE A 57 3.58 -14.70 4.76
N GLY A 58 3.15 -14.96 5.99
CA GLY A 58 3.77 -14.40 7.19
C GLY A 58 3.54 -12.90 7.35
N SER A 59 4.55 -12.22 7.87
CA SER A 59 4.56 -10.78 8.13
C SER A 59 5.02 -9.99 6.90
N GLY A 60 4.44 -8.83 6.66
CA GLY A 60 4.82 -7.99 5.52
C GLY A 60 3.86 -6.85 5.24
N TRP A 61 4.01 -6.31 4.02
CA TRP A 61 3.28 -5.13 3.56
C TRP A 61 2.82 -5.30 2.10
N ALA A 62 1.68 -4.72 1.75
CA ALA A 62 1.26 -4.52 0.37
C ALA A 62 1.41 -3.03 -0.02
N TRP A 63 1.79 -2.79 -1.27
CA TRP A 63 2.18 -1.46 -1.75
C TRP A 63 1.54 -1.13 -3.10
N LEU A 64 1.15 0.14 -3.24
CA LEU A 64 1.03 0.82 -4.53
C LEU A 64 2.23 1.75 -4.65
N ILE A 65 2.97 1.64 -5.75
CA ILE A 65 4.20 2.39 -5.96
C ILE A 65 4.21 3.11 -7.31
N VAL A 66 5.01 4.16 -7.42
CA VAL A 66 5.46 4.72 -8.70
C VAL A 66 6.83 4.12 -9.03
N THR A 67 6.92 3.39 -10.14
CA THR A 67 8.17 2.76 -10.59
C THR A 67 9.14 3.79 -11.18
N GLY A 68 10.38 3.38 -11.46
CA GLY A 68 11.36 4.23 -12.15
C GLY A 68 10.90 4.67 -13.55
N GLU A 69 9.96 3.96 -14.16
CA GLU A 69 9.33 4.31 -15.45
C GLU A 69 8.13 5.25 -15.30
N LYS A 70 7.87 5.78 -14.09
CA LYS A 70 6.73 6.67 -13.80
C LYS A 70 5.37 6.02 -14.07
N LYS A 71 5.27 4.72 -13.81
CA LYS A 71 4.04 3.92 -13.87
C LYS A 71 3.65 3.42 -12.50
N LEU A 72 2.35 3.20 -12.29
CA LEU A 72 1.85 2.55 -11.09
C LEU A 72 2.08 1.04 -11.14
N MET A 73 2.42 0.46 -10.00
CA MET A 73 2.54 -0.99 -9.82
C MET A 73 2.09 -1.40 -8.42
N VAL A 74 1.47 -2.58 -8.32
CA VAL A 74 1.16 -3.24 -7.05
C VAL A 74 2.24 -4.27 -6.73
N THR A 75 2.72 -4.30 -5.49
CA THR A 75 3.67 -5.31 -5.01
C THR A 75 3.49 -5.59 -3.52
N SER A 76 4.24 -6.54 -2.97
CA SER A 76 4.32 -6.78 -1.53
C SER A 76 5.74 -7.12 -1.10
N THR A 77 6.07 -6.85 0.16
CA THR A 77 7.39 -7.13 0.72
C THR A 77 7.29 -7.93 2.03
N PRO A 78 8.27 -8.77 2.34
CA PRO A 78 8.31 -9.50 3.61
C PRO A 78 8.78 -8.59 4.77
N ASN A 79 8.32 -8.92 5.97
CA ASN A 79 8.73 -8.26 7.21
C ASN A 79 8.63 -6.73 7.14
N GLN A 80 9.72 -6.01 7.38
CA GLN A 80 9.78 -4.54 7.31
C GLN A 80 10.51 -4.03 6.07
N ASP A 81 10.78 -4.90 5.09
CA ASP A 81 11.34 -4.45 3.83
C ASP A 81 10.33 -3.56 3.10
N ASN A 82 10.81 -2.66 2.25
CA ASN A 82 9.96 -1.83 1.39
C ASN A 82 10.62 -1.60 0.03
N THR A 83 9.87 -1.01 -0.89
CA THR A 83 10.24 -0.86 -2.31
C THR A 83 11.35 0.16 -2.58
N LEU A 84 11.83 0.86 -1.56
CA LEU A 84 12.99 1.76 -1.66
C LEU A 84 14.32 1.04 -1.41
N MET A 85 14.28 -0.18 -0.86
CA MET A 85 15.48 -0.92 -0.50
C MET A 85 16.17 -1.52 -1.73
N ASP A 86 17.49 -1.61 -1.70
CA ASP A 86 18.34 -2.18 -2.75
C ASP A 86 18.01 -3.65 -3.05
N ILE A 87 17.62 -4.39 -2.03
CA ILE A 87 17.18 -5.79 -2.06
C ILE A 87 15.75 -6.02 -2.57
N ALA A 88 14.95 -4.96 -2.75
CA ALA A 88 13.56 -5.13 -3.16
C ALA A 88 13.50 -5.68 -4.58
N GLU A 89 12.75 -6.76 -4.78
CA GLU A 89 12.52 -7.39 -6.09
C GLU A 89 11.83 -6.41 -7.05
N VAL A 90 10.86 -5.67 -6.53
CA VAL A 90 10.16 -4.58 -7.22
C VAL A 90 10.50 -3.26 -6.53
N LYS A 91 11.09 -2.33 -7.29
CA LYS A 91 11.51 -1.01 -6.80
C LYS A 91 10.59 0.09 -7.27
N GLY A 92 10.41 1.09 -6.41
CA GLY A 92 9.64 2.29 -6.71
C GLY A 92 9.29 3.07 -5.45
N THR A 93 8.84 4.30 -5.63
CA THR A 93 8.41 5.17 -4.53
C THR A 93 7.04 4.73 -4.04
N PRO A 94 6.88 4.27 -2.79
CA PRO A 94 5.59 3.85 -2.27
C PRO A 94 4.70 5.06 -1.99
N ILE A 95 3.44 4.98 -2.47
CA ILE A 95 2.44 6.05 -2.33
C ILE A 95 1.24 5.63 -1.47
N LEU A 96 0.99 4.33 -1.35
CA LEU A 96 0.04 3.70 -0.43
C LEU A 96 0.67 2.39 0.08
N GLY A 97 0.55 2.14 1.38
CA GLY A 97 1.00 0.92 2.03
C GLY A 97 -0.05 0.37 2.98
N LEU A 98 -0.18 -0.96 3.04
CA LEU A 98 -1.03 -1.66 4.00
C LEU A 98 -0.19 -2.64 4.81
N ASP A 99 -0.18 -2.44 6.14
CA ASP A 99 0.43 -3.37 7.08
C ASP A 99 -0.40 -4.66 7.16
N VAL A 100 0.20 -5.81 6.85
CA VAL A 100 -0.42 -7.13 7.00
C VAL A 100 0.32 -8.02 8.00
N TRP A 101 1.12 -7.43 8.88
CA TRP A 101 1.52 -8.08 10.12
C TRP A 101 0.29 -8.35 10.98
N GLU A 102 0.28 -9.49 11.70
CA GLU A 102 -0.87 -9.87 12.51
C GLU A 102 -1.23 -8.81 13.54
N HIS A 103 -0.25 -8.12 14.14
CA HIS A 103 -0.50 -7.06 15.12
C HIS A 103 -1.40 -5.93 14.58
N ALA A 104 -1.44 -5.71 13.26
CA ALA A 104 -2.23 -4.65 12.66
C ALA A 104 -3.74 -4.94 12.71
N TYR A 105 -4.13 -6.21 12.82
CA TYR A 105 -5.53 -6.61 12.69
C TYR A 105 -6.02 -7.65 13.70
N TYR A 106 -5.13 -8.32 14.44
CA TYR A 106 -5.49 -9.55 15.17
C TYR A 106 -6.60 -9.34 16.22
N LEU A 107 -6.59 -8.21 16.93
CA LEU A 107 -7.57 -7.95 17.99
C LEU A 107 -9.00 -7.80 17.45
N ASN A 108 -9.16 -7.25 16.24
CA ASN A 108 -10.47 -7.00 15.64
C ASN A 108 -10.90 -8.10 14.65
N TYR A 109 -9.94 -8.78 14.01
CA TYR A 109 -10.20 -9.68 12.89
C TYR A 109 -9.65 -11.10 13.07
N GLN A 110 -8.76 -11.33 14.03
CA GLN A 110 -8.10 -12.63 14.27
C GLN A 110 -7.48 -13.19 12.98
N ASN A 111 -7.90 -14.37 12.52
CA ASN A 111 -7.42 -14.98 11.28
C ASN A 111 -8.04 -14.38 10.00
N ARG A 112 -9.02 -13.48 10.12
CA ARG A 112 -9.78 -12.92 8.99
C ARG A 112 -9.07 -11.72 8.38
N ARG A 113 -7.84 -11.91 7.91
CA ARG A 113 -7.08 -10.89 7.17
C ARG A 113 -7.88 -10.29 5.99
N PRO A 114 -8.66 -11.06 5.20
CA PRO A 114 -9.49 -10.49 4.13
C PRO A 114 -10.50 -9.43 4.62
N ASP A 115 -11.10 -9.63 5.79
CA ASP A 115 -12.06 -8.67 6.37
C ASP A 115 -11.36 -7.36 6.76
N TYR A 116 -10.14 -7.44 7.30
CA TYR A 116 -9.29 -6.29 7.60
C TYR A 116 -8.89 -5.52 6.32
N ILE A 117 -8.47 -6.23 5.28
CA ILE A 117 -8.17 -5.62 3.97
C ILE A 117 -9.42 -4.92 3.42
N GLY A 118 -10.59 -5.56 3.52
CA GLY A 118 -11.87 -4.98 3.15
C GLY A 118 -12.17 -3.67 3.91
N ALA A 119 -11.91 -3.65 5.22
CA ALA A 119 -12.10 -2.47 6.06
C ALA A 119 -11.12 -1.34 5.75
N PHE A 120 -9.87 -1.65 5.38
CA PHE A 120 -8.87 -0.66 5.03
C PHE A 120 -9.32 0.26 3.90
N TRP A 121 -10.02 -0.28 2.88
CA TRP A 121 -10.57 0.50 1.77
C TRP A 121 -11.51 1.64 2.20
N ASN A 122 -12.10 1.57 3.39
CA ASN A 122 -13.01 2.58 3.92
C ASN A 122 -12.29 3.72 4.66
N VAL A 123 -10.98 3.64 4.85
CA VAL A 123 -10.19 4.63 5.59
C VAL A 123 -9.00 5.19 4.81
N ILE A 124 -8.83 4.81 3.54
CA ILE A 124 -7.74 5.33 2.70
C ILE A 124 -7.93 6.83 2.48
N ASN A 125 -6.90 7.61 2.80
CA ASN A 125 -6.80 9.03 2.52
C ASN A 125 -6.28 9.25 1.10
N TRP A 126 -7.18 9.20 0.11
CA TRP A 126 -6.82 9.38 -1.31
C TRP A 126 -6.16 10.72 -1.62
N ASN A 127 -6.43 11.78 -0.85
CA ASN A 127 -5.76 13.08 -1.01
C ASN A 127 -4.27 12.97 -0.72
N LYS A 128 -3.90 12.26 0.36
CA LYS A 128 -2.50 12.03 0.70
C LYS A 128 -1.81 11.09 -0.28
N VAL A 129 -2.50 10.03 -0.73
CA VAL A 129 -1.97 9.14 -1.78
C VAL A 129 -1.74 9.91 -3.07
N ALA A 130 -2.65 10.81 -3.46
CA ALA A 130 -2.50 11.66 -4.64
C ALA A 130 -1.33 12.66 -4.49
N ALA A 131 -1.13 13.25 -3.31
CA ALA A 131 0.01 14.12 -3.04
C ALA A 131 1.34 13.36 -3.13
N ASN A 132 1.41 12.15 -2.57
CA ASN A 132 2.59 11.28 -2.67
C ASN A 132 2.85 10.87 -4.13
N PHE A 133 1.79 10.57 -4.89
CA PHE A 133 1.86 10.30 -6.33
C PHE A 133 2.44 11.50 -7.09
N ALA A 134 1.89 12.69 -6.90
CA ALA A 134 2.36 13.91 -7.56
C ALA A 134 3.83 14.21 -7.25
N ALA A 135 4.30 13.96 -6.02
CA ALA A 135 5.70 14.13 -5.63
C ALA A 135 6.64 13.08 -6.23
N ALA A 136 6.11 11.90 -6.60
CA ALA A 136 6.87 10.79 -7.15
C ALA A 136 6.91 10.78 -8.70
N MET A 137 6.01 11.53 -9.35
CA MET A 137 5.99 11.76 -10.81
C MET A 137 7.14 12.66 -11.25
#